data_AF-A0A8X6R1S2-F1
#
_entry.id   AF-A0A8X6R1S2-F1
#
_cell.length_a   1.000
_cell.length_b   1.000
_cell.length_c   1.000
_cell.angle_alpha   90.00
_cell.angle_beta   90.00
_cell.angle_gamma   90.00
#
_symmetry.space_group_name_H-M   'P 1'
#
loop_
_entity.id
_entity.type
_entity.pdbx_description
1 polymer ?
#
loop_
_entity_poly.entity_id
_entity_poly.type
_entity_poly.pdbx_seq_one_letter_code
_entity_poly.pdbx_strand_id
1 'polypeptide(L)'
;MLKLTNVKIELLMDYDMYLFVEKGIRGGISQCSNRYAKANNKFLPNFEPSKLQNFLLYLDANNLYGWAMSQPLPLNNFKWVDFLEVDHIDENGEKGYILEVDLEYPESLHDYHSDLPLAPESSVPPGCKEKRLLTTLYPKTNYVVHIRNLKQYLKLGLVLKKVHKILEFHQESWLQPYIKMNTQFRTEAENEFEKNFYKLMNNAIFGKTMENIRKRVDIRLCSNGEKAERLISKPNFKDRTIFCENLAAFHMSRTSLTLNKPIAVGMSILDISKTLMYEFHYHKMKACYGENVKLLYTDTDSFIYDIKCDDIYNDIKNDINLFDTSEYPTDNTYGIPRKNKKVLGKMKDENCGKVMTEFIGLRSKMYSFKVEDCHLIKKLKGVKKSTLEKKINFEDYRRCLLEDINLYSSMNLIRSVNHDIYTVTLNKLALSAHDEKWYLLNNKINTLALGHYSINCEQSKNPDIMETVDTKQENYQNQSTDKVDKTNTITSISPKEHVETRPKDGANAEGIEEEIGNIAPGKYKNIPKKILNFIQQNHGEIYWTPDKELIVDGKIIRNTNIINLITHLVRDREKKPLGFEFFNEVLKRKNFPSSYIKNKYLKTKILYAKPLSWIEY
;
A
#
# COMPACT_ATOMS: atom_id res chain seq x y z
N MET A 1 -15.80 -21.56 3.43
CA MET A 1 -16.55 -20.93 4.54
C MET A 1 -18.05 -21.20 4.38
N LEU A 2 -18.81 -20.49 3.54
CA LEU A 2 -20.28 -20.66 3.46
C LEU A 2 -20.71 -22.09 3.09
N LYS A 3 -20.01 -22.73 2.15
CA LYS A 3 -20.24 -24.14 1.80
C LYS A 3 -20.08 -25.10 2.98
N LEU A 4 -19.21 -24.77 3.94
CA LEU A 4 -18.94 -25.59 5.12
C LEU A 4 -19.94 -25.31 6.23
N THR A 5 -20.28 -24.04 6.46
CA THR A 5 -21.18 -23.64 7.55
C THR A 5 -22.66 -23.80 7.17
N ASN A 6 -22.97 -23.87 5.87
CA ASN A 6 -24.33 -23.92 5.32
C ASN A 6 -25.23 -22.74 5.75
N VAL A 7 -24.60 -21.65 6.17
CA VAL A 7 -25.27 -20.45 6.66
C VAL A 7 -25.63 -19.51 5.52
N LYS A 8 -26.79 -18.85 5.64
CA LYS A 8 -27.23 -17.78 4.74
C LYS A 8 -27.10 -16.45 5.46
N ILE A 9 -26.15 -15.63 5.01
CA ILE A 9 -25.94 -14.28 5.56
C ILE A 9 -26.90 -13.33 4.86
N GLU A 10 -27.72 -12.63 5.64
CA GLU A 10 -28.56 -11.54 5.14
C GLU A 10 -27.68 -10.31 4.82
N LEU A 11 -27.97 -9.66 3.71
CA LEU A 11 -27.32 -8.40 3.33
C LEU A 11 -28.16 -7.23 3.79
N LEU A 12 -27.50 -6.09 4.06
CA LEU A 12 -28.21 -4.84 4.38
C LEU A 12 -28.96 -4.37 3.13
N MET A 13 -30.28 -4.48 3.16
CA MET A 13 -31.17 -4.08 2.06
C MET A 13 -31.52 -2.59 2.12
N ASP A 14 -31.42 -1.98 3.30
CA ASP A 14 -31.56 -0.55 3.53
C ASP A 14 -30.22 0.17 3.29
N TYR A 15 -30.25 1.20 2.44
CA TYR A 15 -29.07 2.00 2.11
C TYR A 15 -28.53 2.77 3.31
N ASP A 16 -29.40 3.25 4.20
CA ASP A 16 -29.00 3.99 5.39
C ASP A 16 -28.33 3.08 6.41
N MET A 17 -28.80 1.83 6.56
CA MET A 17 -28.09 0.81 7.35
C MET A 17 -26.70 0.54 6.78
N TYR A 18 -26.58 0.45 5.45
CA TYR A 18 -25.29 0.24 4.80
C TYR A 18 -24.32 1.41 5.09
N LEU A 19 -24.76 2.66 4.92
CA LEU A 19 -23.94 3.84 5.21
C LEU A 19 -23.55 3.92 6.68
N PHE A 20 -24.49 3.61 7.57
CA PHE A 20 -24.28 3.57 9.01
C PHE A 20 -23.18 2.56 9.39
N VAL A 21 -23.28 1.32 8.92
CA VAL A 21 -22.27 0.29 9.18
C VAL A 21 -20.92 0.66 8.52
N GLU A 22 -20.94 1.23 7.31
CA GLU A 22 -19.73 1.67 6.61
C GLU A 22 -18.96 2.74 7.39
N LYS A 23 -19.67 3.67 8.05
CA LYS A 23 -19.08 4.68 8.96
C LYS A 23 -18.41 4.05 10.20
N GLY A 24 -18.81 2.83 10.57
CA GLY A 24 -18.19 2.00 11.61
C GLY A 24 -16.84 1.38 11.25
N ILE A 25 -16.52 1.23 9.95
CA ILE A 25 -15.38 0.43 9.51
C ILE A 25 -14.05 1.14 9.81
N ARG A 26 -13.28 0.59 10.75
CA ARG A 26 -11.95 1.09 11.16
C ARG A 26 -10.97 -0.06 11.31
N GLY A 27 -9.88 0.01 10.56
CA GLY A 27 -8.83 -1.02 10.53
C GLY A 27 -8.07 -1.19 11.84
N GLY A 28 -7.01 -2.00 11.80
CA GLY A 28 -6.12 -2.23 12.96
C GLY A 28 -5.39 -0.96 13.40
N ILE A 29 -5.27 -0.80 14.72
CA ILE A 29 -4.53 0.30 15.34
C ILE A 29 -3.04 0.12 15.06
N SER A 30 -2.34 1.19 14.68
CA SER A 30 -0.88 1.15 14.61
C SER A 30 -0.28 2.50 14.95
N GLN A 31 0.64 2.49 15.91
CA GLN A 31 1.23 3.68 16.50
C GLN A 31 2.55 3.37 17.22
N CYS A 32 3.34 4.42 17.41
CA CYS A 32 4.56 4.42 18.19
C CYS A 32 4.38 5.38 19.38
N SER A 33 3.87 4.88 20.49
CA SER A 33 3.54 5.69 21.68
C SER A 33 4.78 6.01 22.54
N ASN A 34 5.92 5.38 22.27
CA ASN A 34 7.22 5.82 22.77
C ASN A 34 8.32 5.38 21.82
N ARG A 35 9.30 6.25 21.59
CA ARG A 35 10.21 6.15 20.45
C ARG A 35 11.56 5.54 20.77
N TYR A 36 11.89 5.37 22.05
CA TYR A 36 13.14 4.76 22.47
C TYR A 36 13.00 4.01 23.79
N ALA A 37 13.62 2.85 23.88
CA ALA A 37 13.87 2.15 25.13
C ALA A 37 15.11 1.28 25.04
N LYS A 38 15.80 1.10 26.16
CA LYS A 38 16.95 0.21 26.30
C LYS A 38 16.76 -0.66 27.54
N ALA A 39 16.99 -1.95 27.39
CA ALA A 39 16.86 -2.90 28.49
C ALA A 39 18.07 -2.81 29.45
N ASN A 40 17.78 -2.95 30.73
CA ASN A 40 18.74 -3.11 31.81
C ASN A 40 18.18 -4.19 32.74
N ASN A 41 18.59 -5.45 32.58
CA ASN A 41 18.14 -6.54 33.45
C ASN A 41 19.21 -7.58 33.67
N LYS A 42 19.03 -8.38 34.73
CA LYS A 42 19.96 -9.40 35.21
C LYS A 42 20.39 -10.46 34.19
N PHE A 43 19.69 -10.60 33.06
CA PHE A 43 20.06 -11.55 32.01
C PHE A 43 21.03 -10.95 30.98
N LEU A 44 21.31 -9.65 31.03
CA LEU A 44 22.24 -8.99 30.14
C LEU A 44 23.66 -8.95 30.73
N PRO A 45 24.71 -9.16 29.91
CA PRO A 45 26.10 -9.13 30.38
C PRO A 45 26.53 -7.74 30.88
N ASN A 46 25.87 -6.68 30.40
CA ASN A 46 26.11 -5.29 30.78
C ASN A 46 25.08 -4.75 31.79
N PHE A 47 24.46 -5.63 32.59
CA PHE A 47 23.52 -5.24 33.63
C PHE A 47 24.17 -4.29 34.64
N GLU A 48 23.48 -3.19 34.93
CA GLU A 48 23.90 -2.21 35.93
C GLU A 48 22.91 -2.23 37.11
N PRO A 49 23.29 -2.83 38.26
CA PRO A 49 22.41 -2.93 39.43
C PRO A 49 21.98 -1.58 40.03
N SER A 50 22.72 -0.51 39.74
CA SER A 50 22.39 0.86 40.19
C SER A 50 21.27 1.50 39.37
N LYS A 51 21.00 0.99 38.16
CA LYS A 51 19.91 1.45 37.31
C LYS A 51 18.67 0.59 37.55
N LEU A 52 17.51 1.21 37.39
CA LEU A 52 16.24 0.49 37.49
C LEU A 52 16.20 -0.68 36.50
N GLN A 53 15.73 -1.82 36.95
CA GLN A 53 15.60 -2.99 36.09
C GLN A 53 14.39 -2.87 35.17
N ASN A 54 14.58 -3.19 33.89
CA ASN A 54 13.51 -3.25 32.91
C ASN A 54 13.74 -4.29 31.80
N PHE A 55 12.63 -4.68 31.18
CA PHE A 55 12.56 -5.69 30.13
C PHE A 55 11.79 -5.14 28.93
N LEU A 56 12.30 -5.45 27.74
CA LEU A 56 11.61 -5.17 26.49
C LEU A 56 10.97 -6.44 25.97
N LEU A 57 9.64 -6.43 25.85
CA LEU A 57 8.85 -7.61 25.49
C LEU A 57 8.07 -7.37 24.20
N TYR A 58 8.18 -8.29 23.23
CA TYR A 58 7.45 -8.22 21.97
C TYR A 58 6.44 -9.35 21.87
N LEU A 59 5.16 -8.99 21.94
CA LEU A 59 4.04 -9.92 21.93
C LEU A 59 3.21 -9.77 20.65
N ASP A 60 2.72 -10.88 20.11
CA ASP A 60 1.82 -10.95 18.96
C ASP A 60 0.64 -11.88 19.24
N ALA A 61 -0.58 -11.42 19.00
CA ALA A 61 -1.79 -12.20 19.24
C ALA A 61 -1.98 -13.24 18.13
N ASN A 62 -1.98 -14.51 18.51
CA ASN A 62 -2.18 -15.62 17.60
C ASN A 62 -3.50 -15.51 16.82
N ASN A 63 -3.40 -15.12 15.54
CA ASN A 63 -4.52 -15.02 14.61
C ASN A 63 -5.68 -14.18 15.17
N LEU A 64 -5.38 -12.91 15.48
CA LEU A 64 -6.33 -11.96 16.08
C LEU A 64 -7.69 -11.92 15.37
N TYR A 65 -7.71 -11.76 14.04
CA TYR A 65 -8.97 -11.74 13.30
C TYR A 65 -9.66 -13.11 13.29
N GLY A 66 -8.92 -14.22 13.32
CA GLY A 66 -9.48 -15.56 13.52
C GLY A 66 -10.17 -15.72 14.86
N TRP A 67 -9.58 -15.17 15.93
CA TRP A 67 -10.21 -15.11 17.24
C TRP A 67 -11.52 -14.31 17.19
N ALA A 68 -11.51 -13.13 16.57
CA ALA A 68 -12.72 -12.30 16.39
C ALA A 68 -13.78 -12.99 15.50
N MET A 69 -13.36 -13.67 14.44
CA MET A 69 -14.24 -14.49 13.60
C MET A 69 -14.80 -15.71 14.32
N SER A 70 -14.25 -16.09 15.46
CA SER A 70 -14.78 -17.19 16.29
C SER A 70 -15.79 -16.72 17.34
N GLN A 71 -16.07 -15.42 17.40
CA GLN A 71 -17.09 -14.82 18.26
C GLN A 71 -18.45 -14.78 17.53
N PRO A 72 -19.54 -14.52 18.26
CA PRO A 72 -20.82 -14.14 17.67
C PRO A 72 -20.68 -12.98 16.69
N LEU A 73 -21.19 -13.19 15.47
CA LEU A 73 -21.14 -12.22 14.38
C LEU A 73 -22.52 -12.01 13.76
N PRO A 74 -22.81 -10.82 13.21
CA PRO A 74 -24.08 -10.52 12.55
C PRO A 74 -24.42 -11.57 11.49
N LEU A 75 -25.68 -11.99 11.48
CA LEU A 75 -26.16 -13.01 10.57
C LEU A 75 -27.39 -12.55 9.77
N ASN A 76 -28.45 -12.13 10.45
CA ASN A 76 -29.73 -11.75 9.84
C ASN A 76 -30.59 -10.90 10.79
N ASN A 77 -31.82 -10.59 10.36
CA ASN A 77 -32.83 -9.83 11.10
C ASN A 77 -32.37 -8.41 11.47
N PHE A 78 -31.73 -7.71 10.52
CA PHE A 78 -31.28 -6.34 10.71
C PHE A 78 -32.47 -5.38 10.81
N LYS A 79 -32.56 -4.62 11.90
CA LYS A 79 -33.61 -3.61 12.08
C LYS A 79 -33.16 -2.45 12.96
N TRP A 80 -33.71 -1.28 12.68
CA TRP A 80 -33.61 -0.13 13.57
C TRP A 80 -34.46 -0.35 14.81
N VAL A 81 -33.96 0.07 15.97
CA VAL A 81 -34.71 0.10 17.23
C VAL A 81 -34.52 1.44 17.93
N ASP A 82 -35.55 1.88 18.65
CA ASP A 82 -35.59 3.24 19.22
C ASP A 82 -34.85 3.37 20.55
N PHE A 83 -34.86 2.29 21.35
CA PHE A 83 -34.34 2.32 22.71
C PHE A 83 -33.62 1.01 23.04
N LEU A 84 -32.56 1.14 23.86
CA LEU A 84 -31.74 0.03 24.30
C LEU A 84 -31.04 0.40 25.61
N GLU A 85 -31.20 -0.43 26.63
CA GLU A 85 -30.47 -0.31 27.90
C GLU A 85 -29.13 -1.05 27.79
N VAL A 86 -28.05 -0.30 27.60
CA VAL A 86 -26.71 -0.84 27.31
C VAL A 86 -26.20 -1.79 28.41
N ASP A 87 -26.49 -1.50 29.67
CA ASP A 87 -25.96 -2.24 30.82
C ASP A 87 -26.50 -3.68 30.94
N HIS A 88 -27.70 -3.94 30.42
CA HIS A 88 -28.38 -5.23 30.55
C HIS A 88 -28.19 -6.18 29.35
N ILE A 89 -27.37 -5.79 28.37
CA ILE A 89 -27.14 -6.60 27.17
C ILE A 89 -26.14 -7.71 27.44
N ASP A 90 -26.53 -8.94 27.13
CA ASP A 90 -25.59 -10.06 26.98
C ASP A 90 -24.90 -9.98 25.61
N GLU A 91 -23.59 -9.70 25.63
CA GLU A 91 -22.73 -9.63 24.45
C GLU A 91 -22.69 -10.94 23.65
N ASN A 92 -22.93 -12.06 24.33
CA ASN A 92 -22.87 -13.42 23.80
C ASN A 92 -24.26 -13.98 23.50
N GLY A 93 -25.32 -13.20 23.75
CA GLY A 93 -26.68 -13.58 23.44
C GLY A 93 -26.93 -13.65 21.94
N GLU A 94 -28.14 -14.09 21.59
CA GLU A 94 -28.58 -14.23 20.19
C GLU A 94 -28.70 -12.89 19.46
N LYS A 95 -28.78 -11.77 20.20
CA LYS A 95 -28.88 -10.42 19.65
C LYS A 95 -27.58 -9.65 19.81
N GLY A 96 -27.18 -8.99 18.73
CA GLY A 96 -26.09 -8.03 18.70
C GLY A 96 -26.57 -6.64 18.28
N TYR A 97 -25.73 -5.64 18.56
CA TYR A 97 -26.05 -4.25 18.29
C TYR A 97 -24.84 -3.48 17.74
N ILE A 98 -25.10 -2.59 16.79
CA ILE A 98 -24.19 -1.52 16.38
C ILE A 98 -24.89 -0.19 16.69
N LEU A 99 -24.20 0.71 17.39
CA LEU A 99 -24.77 1.95 17.90
C LEU A 99 -24.03 3.17 17.35
N GLU A 100 -24.74 4.27 17.09
CA GLU A 100 -24.16 5.61 16.97
C GLU A 100 -24.23 6.32 18.32
N VAL A 101 -23.10 6.69 18.90
CA VAL A 101 -23.04 7.25 20.25
C VAL A 101 -22.15 8.49 20.36
N ASP A 102 -22.42 9.30 21.38
CA ASP A 102 -21.48 10.31 21.87
C ASP A 102 -20.82 9.79 23.16
N LEU A 103 -19.48 9.82 23.19
CA LEU A 103 -18.67 9.39 24.33
C LEU A 103 -17.84 10.57 24.83
N GLU A 104 -17.94 10.87 26.11
CA GLU A 104 -16.98 11.73 26.79
C GLU A 104 -15.76 10.92 27.20
N TYR A 105 -14.60 11.56 27.10
CA TYR A 105 -13.32 11.04 27.55
C TYR A 105 -12.85 11.87 28.75
N PRO A 106 -13.02 11.38 29.99
CA PRO A 106 -12.61 12.14 31.17
C PRO A 106 -11.10 12.40 31.21
N GLU A 107 -10.71 13.62 31.60
CA GLU A 107 -9.29 13.99 31.74
C GLU A 107 -8.53 13.12 32.74
N SER A 108 -9.22 12.60 33.76
CA SER A 108 -8.65 11.67 34.75
C SER A 108 -8.14 10.36 34.13
N LEU A 109 -8.54 10.01 32.91
CA LEU A 109 -8.08 8.82 32.19
C LEU A 109 -6.91 9.11 31.26
N HIS A 110 -6.56 10.37 31.02
CA HIS A 110 -5.60 10.74 29.99
C HIS A 110 -4.23 10.10 30.20
N ASP A 111 -3.70 10.12 31.43
CA ASP A 111 -2.42 9.48 31.74
C ASP A 111 -2.51 7.96 31.63
N TYR A 112 -3.55 7.37 32.22
CA TYR A 112 -3.73 5.91 32.26
C TYR A 112 -3.95 5.31 30.86
N HIS A 113 -4.61 6.04 29.96
CA HIS A 113 -4.87 5.61 28.59
C HIS A 113 -3.88 6.19 27.57
N SER A 114 -2.89 6.97 28.00
CA SER A 114 -2.04 7.77 27.12
C SER A 114 -1.38 6.93 26.03
N ASP A 115 -0.89 5.73 26.35
CA ASP A 115 -0.18 4.91 25.38
C ASP A 115 -1.09 4.16 24.39
N LEU A 116 -2.37 3.92 24.73
CA LEU A 116 -3.30 3.14 23.90
C LEU A 116 -4.75 3.67 23.96
N PRO A 117 -5.05 4.92 23.56
CA PRO A 117 -6.39 5.47 23.69
C PRO A 117 -7.48 4.60 23.05
N LEU A 118 -8.62 4.54 23.74
CA LEU A 118 -9.84 3.86 23.31
C LEU A 118 -10.53 4.57 22.13
N ALA A 119 -11.42 3.83 21.47
CA ALA A 119 -12.29 4.34 20.40
C ALA A 119 -11.54 5.07 19.25
N PRO A 120 -10.67 4.39 18.49
CA PRO A 120 -9.93 5.02 17.41
C PRO A 120 -10.86 5.56 16.33
N GLU A 121 -10.46 6.64 15.67
CA GLU A 121 -11.26 7.36 14.66
C GLU A 121 -10.45 7.69 13.41
N SER A 122 -11.14 7.84 12.27
CA SER A 122 -10.50 8.27 11.02
C SER A 122 -10.67 9.77 10.82
N SER A 123 -9.63 10.53 11.16
CA SER A 123 -9.61 11.99 11.07
C SER A 123 -8.32 12.49 10.43
N VAL A 124 -8.29 13.76 10.06
CA VAL A 124 -7.09 14.41 9.51
C VAL A 124 -6.26 14.90 10.70
N PRO A 125 -5.02 14.39 10.90
CA PRO A 125 -4.17 14.88 11.96
C PRO A 125 -3.77 16.35 11.73
N PRO A 126 -3.35 17.07 12.79
CA PRO A 126 -2.82 18.42 12.65
C PRO A 126 -1.69 18.49 11.60
N GLY A 127 -1.71 19.50 10.74
CA GLY A 127 -0.70 19.69 9.69
C GLY A 127 -0.78 18.73 8.49
N CYS A 128 -1.76 17.83 8.45
CA CYS A 128 -1.92 16.84 7.38
C CYS A 128 -3.08 17.17 6.42
N LYS A 129 -3.04 16.58 5.22
CA LYS A 129 -4.13 16.66 4.22
C LYS A 129 -4.95 15.37 4.12
N GLU A 130 -4.39 14.25 4.57
CA GLU A 130 -5.00 12.93 4.43
C GLU A 130 -5.54 12.43 5.76
N LYS A 131 -6.67 11.70 5.70
CA LYS A 131 -7.20 10.99 6.85
C LYS A 131 -6.25 9.87 7.27
N ARG A 132 -6.06 9.72 8.59
CA ARG A 132 -5.35 8.63 9.24
C ARG A 132 -6.27 7.98 10.26
N LEU A 133 -5.98 6.75 10.66
CA LEU A 133 -6.58 6.17 11.86
C LEU A 133 -5.78 6.64 13.07
N LEU A 134 -6.46 7.39 13.95
CA LEU A 134 -5.91 8.03 15.14
C LEU A 134 -6.53 7.44 16.41
N THR A 135 -5.73 7.38 17.46
CA THR A 135 -6.10 7.04 18.82
C THR A 135 -5.96 8.32 19.64
N THR A 136 -7.08 9.02 19.81
CA THR A 136 -7.12 10.34 20.46
C THR A 136 -7.85 10.26 21.79
N LEU A 137 -7.51 11.16 22.70
CA LEU A 137 -8.20 11.37 23.98
C LEU A 137 -9.33 12.40 23.87
N TYR A 138 -9.65 12.87 22.65
CA TYR A 138 -10.81 13.75 22.45
C TYR A 138 -12.14 13.02 22.74
N PRO A 139 -13.20 13.75 23.10
CA PRO A 139 -14.57 13.22 23.05
C PRO A 139 -14.89 12.66 21.66
N LYS A 140 -15.73 11.63 21.60
CA LYS A 140 -16.17 11.01 20.35
C LYS A 140 -17.62 11.40 20.10
N THR A 141 -17.89 11.98 18.94
CA THR A 141 -19.25 12.39 18.54
C THR A 141 -19.74 11.58 17.37
N ASN A 142 -20.99 11.13 17.39
CA ASN A 142 -21.60 10.29 16.35
C ASN A 142 -20.73 9.07 15.99
N TYR A 143 -20.14 8.44 17.00
CA TYR A 143 -19.22 7.32 16.87
C TYR A 143 -20.00 6.02 16.68
N VAL A 144 -19.78 5.36 15.54
CA VAL A 144 -20.44 4.06 15.26
C VAL A 144 -19.64 2.92 15.86
N VAL A 145 -20.22 2.07 16.70
CA VAL A 145 -19.47 1.08 17.48
C VAL A 145 -20.27 -0.20 17.70
N HIS A 146 -19.60 -1.34 17.69
CA HIS A 146 -20.19 -2.62 18.08
C HIS A 146 -20.40 -2.67 19.60
N ILE A 147 -21.50 -3.26 20.07
CA ILE A 147 -21.87 -3.26 21.50
C ILE A 147 -20.77 -3.76 22.44
N ARG A 148 -20.07 -4.85 22.06
CA ARG A 148 -18.91 -5.38 22.79
C ARG A 148 -17.84 -4.34 23.07
N ASN A 149 -17.53 -3.52 22.08
CA ASN A 149 -16.53 -2.47 22.19
C ASN A 149 -17.05 -1.33 23.06
N LEU A 150 -18.29 -0.92 22.87
CA LEU A 150 -18.92 0.11 23.69
C LEU A 150 -18.87 -0.28 25.17
N LYS A 151 -19.33 -1.49 25.53
CA LYS A 151 -19.32 -1.96 26.92
C LYS A 151 -17.91 -2.03 27.50
N GLN A 152 -16.91 -2.45 26.71
CA GLN A 152 -15.52 -2.39 27.16
C GLN A 152 -15.04 -0.96 27.39
N TYR A 153 -15.42 -0.01 26.54
CA TYR A 153 -15.05 1.40 26.70
C TYR A 153 -15.67 2.01 27.98
N LEU A 154 -16.94 1.70 28.27
CA LEU A 154 -17.62 2.15 29.48
C LEU A 154 -16.99 1.53 30.73
N LYS A 155 -16.66 0.22 30.69
CA LYS A 155 -15.94 -0.45 31.77
C LYS A 155 -14.58 0.17 32.06
N LEU A 156 -13.91 0.67 31.03
CA LEU A 156 -12.63 1.38 31.14
C LEU A 156 -12.80 2.89 31.44
N GLY A 157 -14.02 3.37 31.70
CA GLY A 157 -14.27 4.70 32.25
C GLY A 157 -14.74 5.76 31.26
N LEU A 158 -14.91 5.45 29.96
CA LEU A 158 -15.57 6.40 29.05
C LEU A 158 -17.03 6.58 29.48
N VAL A 159 -17.56 7.79 29.28
CA VAL A 159 -18.92 8.12 29.70
C VAL A 159 -19.82 8.23 28.49
N LEU A 160 -20.87 7.40 28.44
CA LEU A 160 -21.90 7.48 27.40
C LEU A 160 -22.76 8.72 27.62
N LYS A 161 -22.71 9.67 26.68
CA LYS A 161 -23.52 10.90 26.74
C LYS A 161 -24.85 10.75 26.02
N LYS A 162 -24.84 10.10 24.86
CA LYS A 162 -26.01 9.97 24.01
C LYS A 162 -25.93 8.75 23.10
N VAL A 163 -27.08 8.13 22.87
CA VAL A 163 -27.28 7.13 21.81
C VAL A 163 -28.18 7.77 20.74
N HIS A 164 -27.73 7.81 19.49
CA HIS A 164 -28.46 8.44 18.38
C HIS A 164 -29.19 7.43 17.50
N LYS A 165 -28.56 6.28 17.23
CA LYS A 165 -29.11 5.22 16.37
C LYS A 165 -28.68 3.85 16.86
N ILE A 166 -29.55 2.87 16.73
CA ILE A 166 -29.30 1.49 17.16
C ILE A 166 -29.75 0.54 16.05
N LEU A 167 -28.80 -0.24 15.54
CA LEU A 167 -29.07 -1.34 14.62
C LEU A 167 -28.99 -2.65 15.41
N GLU A 168 -30.13 -3.30 15.62
CA GLU A 168 -30.25 -4.66 16.17
C GLU A 168 -30.08 -5.69 15.04
N PHE A 169 -29.44 -6.80 15.35
CA PHE A 169 -29.37 -7.97 14.47
C PHE A 169 -29.29 -9.25 15.30
N HIS A 170 -29.65 -10.37 14.67
CA HIS A 170 -29.35 -11.68 15.19
C HIS A 170 -27.90 -12.07 14.86
N GLN A 171 -27.20 -12.67 15.83
CA GLN A 171 -25.79 -13.04 15.73
C GLN A 171 -25.56 -14.48 16.17
N GLU A 172 -24.58 -15.14 15.56
CA GLU A 172 -24.14 -16.49 15.97
C GLU A 172 -22.63 -16.62 15.77
N SER A 173 -22.00 -17.60 16.42
CA SER A 173 -20.59 -17.97 16.19
C SER A 173 -20.43 -18.80 14.91
N TRP A 174 -21.13 -18.45 13.83
CA TRP A 174 -21.26 -19.25 12.62
C TRP A 174 -19.96 -19.45 11.84
N LEU A 175 -18.96 -18.57 12.01
CA LEU A 175 -17.62 -18.72 11.41
C LEU A 175 -16.67 -19.61 12.22
N GLN A 176 -16.94 -19.83 13.51
CA GLN A 176 -16.06 -20.56 14.41
C GLN A 176 -15.67 -21.96 13.88
N PRO A 177 -16.58 -22.79 13.34
CA PRO A 177 -16.20 -24.11 12.82
C PRO A 177 -15.18 -24.03 11.68
N TYR A 178 -15.32 -23.03 10.81
CA TYR A 178 -14.41 -22.82 9.68
C TYR A 178 -13.01 -22.39 10.15
N ILE A 179 -12.95 -21.46 11.12
CA ILE A 179 -11.67 -21.01 11.69
C ILE A 179 -10.99 -22.15 12.45
N LYS A 180 -11.74 -22.92 13.24
CA LYS A 180 -11.21 -24.09 13.97
C LYS A 180 -10.58 -25.10 13.02
N MET A 181 -11.29 -25.47 11.94
CA MET A 181 -10.78 -26.38 10.92
C MET A 181 -9.48 -25.88 10.28
N ASN A 182 -9.43 -24.63 9.81
CA ASN A 182 -8.21 -24.08 9.21
C ASN A 182 -7.05 -23.95 10.22
N THR A 183 -7.35 -23.73 11.49
CA THR A 183 -6.34 -23.62 12.55
C THR A 183 -5.73 -24.98 12.87
N GLN A 184 -6.55 -26.03 12.86
CA GLN A 184 -6.10 -27.42 12.96
C GLN A 184 -5.19 -27.77 11.78
N PHE A 185 -5.64 -27.59 10.54
CA PHE A 185 -4.82 -27.87 9.36
C PHE A 185 -3.52 -27.07 9.33
N ARG A 186 -3.55 -25.79 9.74
CA ARG A 186 -2.34 -24.97 9.87
C ARG A 186 -1.37 -25.48 10.95
N THR A 187 -1.88 -26.15 11.97
CA THR A 187 -1.07 -26.70 13.07
C THR A 187 -0.41 -28.01 12.68
N GLU A 188 -1.14 -28.86 11.95
CA GLU A 188 -0.70 -30.15 11.39
C GLU A 188 0.23 -29.98 10.18
N ALA A 189 0.11 -28.88 9.43
CA ALA A 189 0.94 -28.62 8.25
C ALA A 189 2.45 -28.67 8.55
N GLU A 190 3.16 -29.48 7.76
CA GLU A 190 4.60 -29.70 7.90
C GLU A 190 5.42 -28.66 7.13
N ASN A 191 4.91 -28.20 5.98
CA ASN A 191 5.60 -27.26 5.11
C ASN A 191 5.08 -25.82 5.22
N GLU A 192 5.93 -24.86 4.86
CA GLU A 192 5.60 -23.43 4.92
C GLU A 192 4.51 -23.02 3.93
N PHE A 193 4.38 -23.73 2.80
CA PHE A 193 3.35 -23.42 1.81
C PHE A 193 1.94 -23.63 2.38
N GLU A 194 1.68 -24.81 2.96
CA GLU A 194 0.39 -25.15 3.57
C GLU A 194 0.07 -24.26 4.77
N LYS A 195 1.05 -23.99 5.64
CA LYS A 195 0.88 -23.05 6.76
C LYS A 195 0.43 -21.68 6.27
N ASN A 196 1.03 -21.18 5.18
CA ASN A 196 0.68 -19.91 4.57
C ASN A 196 -0.68 -19.96 3.85
N PHE A 197 -1.02 -21.09 3.21
CA PHE A 197 -2.31 -21.29 2.56
C PHE A 197 -3.45 -21.18 3.57
N TYR A 198 -3.43 -21.96 4.66
CA TYR A 198 -4.49 -21.91 5.68
C TYR A 198 -4.54 -20.57 6.43
N LYS A 199 -3.38 -19.90 6.61
CA LYS A 199 -3.34 -18.51 7.12
C LYS A 199 -4.07 -17.56 6.17
N LEU A 200 -3.83 -17.66 4.86
CA LEU A 200 -4.50 -16.85 3.86
C LEU A 200 -6.01 -17.12 3.82
N MET A 201 -6.43 -18.38 3.93
CA MET A 201 -7.85 -18.75 3.91
C MET A 201 -8.64 -18.09 5.05
N ASN A 202 -8.04 -17.95 6.24
CA ASN A 202 -8.64 -17.18 7.34
C ASN A 202 -8.64 -15.68 7.01
N ASN A 203 -7.47 -15.10 6.68
CA ASN A 203 -7.34 -13.67 6.47
C ASN A 203 -8.12 -13.13 5.26
N ALA A 204 -8.42 -13.97 4.26
CA ALA A 204 -9.17 -13.56 3.08
C ALA A 204 -10.64 -13.25 3.39
N ILE A 205 -11.22 -13.85 4.44
CA ILE A 205 -12.65 -13.68 4.78
C ILE A 205 -12.95 -12.23 5.13
N PHE A 206 -12.27 -11.68 6.15
CA PHE A 206 -12.57 -10.33 6.63
C PHE A 206 -12.41 -9.31 5.48
N GLY A 207 -11.34 -9.42 4.69
CA GLY A 207 -11.10 -8.55 3.55
C GLY A 207 -12.18 -8.65 2.48
N LYS A 208 -12.72 -9.85 2.25
CA LYS A 208 -13.82 -10.05 1.29
C LYS A 208 -15.15 -9.49 1.78
N THR A 209 -15.43 -9.56 3.08
CA THR A 209 -16.67 -9.03 3.67
C THR A 209 -16.78 -7.50 3.57
N MET A 210 -15.64 -6.79 3.48
CA MET A 210 -15.57 -5.32 3.36
C MET A 210 -14.99 -4.85 2.03
N GLU A 211 -15.11 -5.66 0.98
CA GLU A 211 -14.62 -5.28 -0.35
C GLU A 211 -15.32 -4.00 -0.84
N ASN A 212 -14.56 -2.93 -1.07
CA ASN A 212 -15.14 -1.68 -1.56
C ASN A 212 -15.42 -1.73 -3.08
N ILE A 213 -16.64 -2.12 -3.39
CA ILE A 213 -17.26 -2.17 -4.72
C ILE A 213 -17.31 -0.81 -5.44
N ARG A 214 -17.33 0.32 -4.73
CA ARG A 214 -17.34 1.67 -5.36
C ARG A 214 -16.00 1.98 -6.05
N LYS A 215 -14.91 1.29 -5.69
CA LYS A 215 -13.59 1.43 -6.32
C LYS A 215 -13.46 0.64 -7.63
N ARG A 216 -14.44 -0.21 -7.98
CA ARG A 216 -14.40 -0.97 -9.23
C ARG A 216 -14.60 -0.05 -10.43
N VAL A 217 -13.85 -0.32 -11.51
CA VAL A 217 -13.91 0.43 -12.76
C VAL A 217 -14.25 -0.51 -13.91
N ASP A 218 -14.94 0.02 -14.91
CA ASP A 218 -15.20 -0.66 -16.18
C ASP A 218 -14.10 -0.30 -17.16
N ILE A 219 -13.31 -1.28 -17.58
CA ILE A 219 -12.29 -1.09 -18.60
C ILE A 219 -12.86 -1.49 -19.95
N ARG A 220 -12.82 -0.55 -20.91
CA ARG A 220 -13.19 -0.81 -22.30
C ARG A 220 -11.98 -0.65 -23.20
N LEU A 221 -11.60 -1.72 -23.90
CA LEU A 221 -10.54 -1.68 -24.89
C LEU A 221 -11.10 -1.19 -26.22
N CYS A 222 -10.42 -0.24 -26.85
CA CYS A 222 -10.85 0.38 -28.10
C CYS A 222 -9.67 0.51 -29.07
N SER A 223 -9.92 0.20 -30.34
CA SER A 223 -8.96 0.32 -31.45
C SER A 223 -9.45 1.21 -32.60
N ASN A 224 -10.53 1.97 -32.38
CA ASN A 224 -11.18 2.82 -33.39
C ASN A 224 -11.48 4.21 -32.79
N GLY A 225 -11.07 5.27 -33.49
CA GLY A 225 -11.28 6.67 -33.09
C GLY A 225 -12.74 7.03 -32.82
N GLU A 226 -13.68 6.64 -33.68
CA GLU A 226 -15.11 6.96 -33.48
C GLU A 226 -15.66 6.32 -32.20
N LYS A 227 -15.24 5.09 -31.90
CA LYS A 227 -15.63 4.41 -30.65
C LYS A 227 -14.97 5.06 -29.44
N ALA A 228 -13.73 5.55 -29.57
CA ALA A 228 -13.04 6.29 -28.51
C ALA A 228 -13.74 7.60 -28.18
N GLU A 229 -14.07 8.42 -29.19
CA GLU A 229 -14.83 9.67 -29.01
C GLU A 229 -16.18 9.43 -28.32
N ARG A 230 -16.90 8.37 -28.73
CA ARG A 230 -18.16 7.94 -28.08
C ARG A 230 -17.98 7.48 -26.63
N LEU A 231 -16.79 7.06 -26.21
CA LEU A 231 -16.52 6.67 -24.83
C LEU A 231 -16.11 7.88 -23.99
N ILE A 232 -15.27 8.76 -24.53
CA ILE A 232 -14.83 10.01 -23.88
C ILE A 232 -16.02 10.93 -23.62
N SER A 233 -16.96 11.00 -24.56
CA SER A 233 -18.15 11.85 -24.41
C SER A 233 -19.15 11.37 -23.35
N LYS A 234 -18.96 10.17 -22.78
CA LYS A 234 -19.86 9.68 -21.74
C LYS A 234 -19.53 10.31 -20.39
N PRO A 235 -20.55 10.71 -19.60
CA PRO A 235 -20.35 11.35 -18.30
C PRO A 235 -19.65 10.44 -17.27
N ASN A 236 -19.64 9.12 -17.49
CA ASN A 236 -18.97 8.18 -16.62
C ASN A 236 -17.52 7.89 -17.03
N PHE A 237 -16.98 8.52 -18.07
CA PHE A 237 -15.55 8.43 -18.39
C PHE A 237 -14.70 9.03 -17.25
N LYS A 238 -13.64 8.34 -16.85
CA LYS A 238 -12.68 8.84 -15.83
C LYS A 238 -11.34 9.20 -16.44
N ASP A 239 -10.78 8.26 -17.21
CA ASP A 239 -9.41 8.34 -17.68
C ASP A 239 -9.19 7.34 -18.83
N ARG A 240 -8.06 7.44 -19.53
CA ARG A 240 -7.65 6.48 -20.56
C ARG A 240 -6.18 6.10 -20.41
N THR A 241 -5.86 4.86 -20.75
CA THR A 241 -4.49 4.39 -20.92
C THR A 241 -4.28 4.07 -22.40
N ILE A 242 -3.42 4.81 -23.07
CA ILE A 242 -3.06 4.56 -24.47
C ILE A 242 -1.91 3.54 -24.48
N PHE A 243 -2.13 2.38 -25.10
CA PHE A 243 -1.09 1.37 -25.24
C PHE A 243 -0.30 1.57 -26.54
N CYS A 244 -0.98 1.88 -27.64
CA CYS A 244 -0.38 2.23 -28.93
C CYS A 244 -1.38 3.00 -29.81
N GLU A 245 -0.96 3.40 -31.01
CA GLU A 245 -1.79 4.15 -31.97
C GLU A 245 -3.13 3.49 -32.29
N ASN A 246 -3.23 2.16 -32.15
CA ASN A 246 -4.42 1.38 -32.49
C ASN A 246 -5.06 0.71 -31.28
N LEU A 247 -4.65 1.00 -30.04
CA LEU A 247 -5.24 0.39 -28.85
C LEU A 247 -5.15 1.28 -27.62
N ALA A 248 -6.30 1.56 -27.01
CA ALA A 248 -6.39 2.25 -25.72
C ALA A 248 -7.43 1.58 -24.80
N ALA A 249 -7.18 1.61 -23.50
CA ALA A 249 -8.12 1.27 -22.44
C ALA A 249 -8.82 2.53 -21.93
N PHE A 250 -10.15 2.55 -21.94
CA PHE A 250 -10.97 3.62 -21.39
C PHE A 250 -11.50 3.18 -20.03
N HIS A 251 -11.17 3.95 -19.00
CA HIS A 251 -11.55 3.70 -17.62
C HIS A 251 -12.89 4.40 -17.35
N MET A 252 -13.94 3.61 -17.24
CA MET A 252 -15.31 4.08 -17.02
C MET A 252 -15.71 3.84 -15.56
N SER A 253 -16.34 4.83 -14.94
CA SER A 253 -17.09 4.66 -13.69
C SER A 253 -18.27 3.73 -13.92
N ARG A 254 -18.57 2.90 -12.93
CA ARG A 254 -19.82 2.13 -12.89
C ARG A 254 -20.99 3.11 -12.67
N THR A 255 -22.00 3.06 -13.53
CA THR A 255 -23.22 3.89 -13.42
C THR A 255 -24.24 3.29 -12.46
N SER A 256 -24.18 1.99 -12.23
CA SER A 256 -24.97 1.28 -11.23
C SER A 256 -24.04 0.38 -10.41
N LEU A 257 -24.29 0.33 -9.10
CA LEU A 257 -23.49 -0.41 -8.15
C LEU A 257 -24.41 -1.29 -7.30
N THR A 258 -24.12 -2.59 -7.26
CA THR A 258 -24.84 -3.53 -6.39
C THR A 258 -24.07 -3.70 -5.09
N LEU A 259 -24.64 -3.20 -3.98
CA LEU A 259 -24.04 -3.29 -2.64
C LEU A 259 -24.17 -4.70 -2.03
N ASN A 260 -23.44 -5.67 -2.57
CA ASN A 260 -23.58 -7.10 -2.24
C ASN A 260 -22.48 -7.67 -1.33
N LYS A 261 -22.04 -6.88 -0.35
CA LYS A 261 -21.00 -7.29 0.60
C LYS A 261 -21.55 -7.27 2.02
N PRO A 262 -21.33 -8.32 2.82
CA PRO A 262 -21.82 -8.38 4.20
C PRO A 262 -20.93 -7.52 5.11
N ILE A 263 -20.96 -6.19 4.92
CA ILE A 263 -20.05 -5.26 5.59
C ILE A 263 -20.25 -5.22 7.11
N ALA A 264 -21.43 -5.57 7.62
CA ALA A 264 -21.72 -5.68 9.05
C ALA A 264 -20.83 -6.73 9.72
N VAL A 265 -20.62 -7.87 9.04
CA VAL A 265 -19.70 -8.92 9.52
C VAL A 265 -18.29 -8.39 9.63
N GLY A 266 -17.81 -7.71 8.58
CA GLY A 266 -16.45 -7.19 8.55
C GLY A 266 -16.20 -6.07 9.56
N MET A 267 -17.14 -5.14 9.72
CA MET A 267 -17.11 -4.10 10.75
C MET A 267 -17.04 -4.73 12.14
N SER A 268 -17.89 -5.73 12.42
CA SER A 268 -17.92 -6.42 13.71
C SER A 268 -16.60 -7.16 13.98
N ILE A 269 -16.02 -7.85 13.00
CA ILE A 269 -14.70 -8.50 13.15
C ILE A 269 -13.63 -7.47 13.52
N LEU A 270 -13.59 -6.33 12.84
CA LEU A 270 -12.61 -5.28 13.10
C LEU A 270 -12.77 -4.70 14.50
N ASP A 271 -13.98 -4.47 14.97
CA ASP A 271 -14.22 -3.93 16.30
C ASP A 271 -13.96 -4.96 17.39
N ILE A 272 -14.55 -6.15 17.30
CA ILE A 272 -14.34 -7.26 18.24
C ILE A 272 -12.85 -7.57 18.37
N SER A 273 -12.08 -7.55 17.28
CA SER A 273 -10.63 -7.80 17.36
C SER A 273 -9.89 -6.84 18.31
N LYS A 274 -10.31 -5.57 18.39
CA LYS A 274 -9.70 -4.59 19.30
C LYS A 274 -9.97 -4.94 20.76
N THR A 275 -11.08 -5.61 21.07
CA THR A 275 -11.44 -5.90 22.46
C THR A 275 -10.44 -6.84 23.10
N LEU A 276 -9.90 -7.82 22.36
CA LEU A 276 -8.85 -8.71 22.86
C LEU A 276 -7.57 -7.93 23.19
N MET A 277 -7.18 -7.00 22.33
CA MET A 277 -5.96 -6.20 22.51
C MET A 277 -6.09 -5.24 23.71
N TYR A 278 -7.24 -4.57 23.85
CA TYR A 278 -7.53 -3.73 25.00
C TYR A 278 -7.65 -4.53 26.30
N GLU A 279 -8.24 -5.74 26.25
CA GLU A 279 -8.33 -6.62 27.41
C GLU A 279 -6.94 -6.99 27.92
N PHE A 280 -6.05 -7.41 27.02
CA PHE A 280 -4.69 -7.75 27.38
C PHE A 280 -3.91 -6.52 27.89
N HIS A 281 -4.04 -5.36 27.24
CA HIS A 281 -3.33 -4.16 27.66
C HIS A 281 -3.79 -3.65 29.03
N TYR A 282 -5.10 -3.41 29.21
CA TYR A 282 -5.61 -2.76 30.41
C TYR A 282 -5.82 -3.73 31.58
N HIS A 283 -6.46 -4.88 31.34
CA HIS A 283 -6.80 -5.81 32.41
C HIS A 283 -5.66 -6.76 32.79
N LYS A 284 -4.68 -6.96 31.90
CA LYS A 284 -3.48 -7.74 32.24
C LYS A 284 -2.26 -6.84 32.48
N MET A 285 -1.77 -6.14 31.46
CA MET A 285 -0.49 -5.43 31.57
C MET A 285 -0.57 -4.22 32.54
N LYS A 286 -1.51 -3.29 32.33
CA LYS A 286 -1.67 -2.12 33.22
C LYS A 286 -2.14 -2.52 34.61
N ALA A 287 -2.97 -3.57 34.75
CA ALA A 287 -3.37 -4.06 36.07
C ALA A 287 -2.19 -4.66 36.87
N CYS A 288 -1.29 -5.40 36.21
CA CYS A 288 -0.14 -6.01 36.89
C CYS A 288 0.97 -5.00 37.21
N TYR A 289 1.24 -4.05 36.30
CA TYR A 289 2.43 -3.20 36.41
C TYR A 289 2.10 -1.71 36.65
N GLY A 290 0.87 -1.24 36.43
CA GLY A 290 0.49 0.16 36.61
C GLY A 290 1.33 1.12 35.77
N GLU A 291 2.09 1.99 36.44
CA GLU A 291 3.04 2.94 35.83
C GLU A 291 4.41 2.32 35.48
N ASN A 292 4.63 1.06 35.89
CA ASN A 292 5.84 0.31 35.56
C ASN A 292 5.79 -0.36 34.18
N VAL A 293 4.68 -0.27 33.45
CA VAL A 293 4.59 -0.70 32.05
C VAL A 293 4.32 0.48 31.15
N LYS A 294 5.07 0.55 30.06
CA LYS A 294 4.86 1.51 28.99
C LYS A 294 4.75 0.80 27.67
N LEU A 295 3.70 1.09 26.90
CA LEU A 295 3.56 0.56 25.55
C LEU A 295 4.39 1.42 24.59
N LEU A 296 5.41 0.84 23.99
CA LEU A 296 6.28 1.55 23.04
C LEU A 296 5.66 1.60 21.65
N TYR A 297 5.10 0.47 21.20
CA TYR A 297 4.65 0.32 19.83
C TYR A 297 3.54 -0.72 19.71
N THR A 298 2.59 -0.49 18.80
CA THR A 298 1.62 -1.50 18.37
C THR A 298 1.37 -1.45 16.87
N ASP A 299 1.17 -2.62 16.25
CA ASP A 299 0.60 -2.74 14.92
C ASP A 299 -0.39 -3.90 14.88
N THR A 300 -1.67 -3.56 14.94
CA THR A 300 -2.85 -4.43 14.85
C THR A 300 -2.95 -5.47 15.95
N ASP A 301 -2.15 -6.51 15.89
CA ASP A 301 -2.14 -7.70 16.73
C ASP A 301 -0.91 -7.79 17.64
N SER A 302 -0.01 -6.82 17.56
CA SER A 302 1.25 -6.85 18.30
C SER A 302 1.45 -5.69 19.28
N PHE A 303 2.22 -5.95 20.33
CA PHE A 303 2.65 -4.98 21.34
C PHE A 303 4.14 -5.10 21.61
N ILE A 304 4.85 -3.97 21.68
CA ILE A 304 6.19 -3.88 22.24
C ILE A 304 6.10 -3.07 23.52
N TYR A 305 6.47 -3.67 24.65
CA TYR A 305 6.44 -3.05 25.97
C TYR A 305 7.84 -2.76 26.51
N ASP A 306 7.94 -1.72 27.32
CA ASP A 306 9.00 -1.51 28.31
C ASP A 306 8.42 -1.73 29.71
N ILE A 307 8.91 -2.74 30.43
CA ILE A 307 8.33 -3.24 31.67
C ILE A 307 9.39 -3.21 32.78
N LYS A 308 9.15 -2.43 33.81
CA LYS A 308 9.97 -2.40 35.03
C LYS A 308 9.44 -3.46 35.99
N CYS A 309 10.21 -4.52 36.20
CA CYS A 309 9.86 -5.63 37.09
C CYS A 309 11.11 -6.42 37.48
N ASP A 310 10.95 -7.39 38.39
CA ASP A 310 12.05 -8.26 38.84
C ASP A 310 12.38 -9.38 37.85
N ASP A 311 11.37 -9.95 37.20
CA ASP A 311 11.54 -11.02 36.21
C ASP A 311 10.29 -11.24 35.36
N ILE A 312 10.27 -10.66 34.16
CA ILE A 312 9.14 -10.83 33.22
C ILE A 312 8.91 -12.29 32.81
N TYR A 313 9.97 -13.11 32.77
CA TYR A 313 9.87 -14.50 32.35
C TYR A 313 9.22 -15.36 33.43
N ASN A 314 9.44 -15.03 34.70
CA ASN A 314 8.71 -15.65 35.80
C ASN A 314 7.22 -15.28 35.77
N ASP A 315 6.89 -14.03 35.44
CA ASP A 315 5.49 -13.59 35.29
C ASP A 315 4.79 -14.32 34.14
N ILE A 316 5.46 -14.44 32.98
CA ILE A 316 4.97 -15.25 31.83
C ILE A 316 4.75 -16.71 32.24
N LYS A 317 5.66 -17.28 33.04
CA LYS A 317 5.54 -18.66 33.53
C LYS A 317 4.32 -18.84 34.43
N ASN A 318 4.04 -17.88 35.31
CA ASN A 318 2.87 -17.92 36.20
C ASN A 318 1.55 -17.75 35.42
N ASP A 319 1.56 -16.91 34.39
CA ASP A 319 0.40 -16.61 33.55
C ASP A 319 0.41 -17.38 32.21
N ILE A 320 1.04 -18.56 32.16
CA ILE A 320 1.28 -19.33 30.93
C ILE A 320 0.01 -19.56 30.08
N ASN A 321 -1.16 -19.57 30.71
CA ASN A 321 -2.44 -19.72 30.02
C ASN A 321 -2.77 -18.56 29.08
N LEU A 322 -2.15 -17.39 29.24
CA LEU A 322 -2.34 -16.22 28.37
C LEU A 322 -1.33 -16.17 27.22
N PHE A 323 -0.21 -16.88 27.35
CA PHE A 323 0.93 -16.79 26.43
C PHE A 323 1.09 -18.02 25.54
N ASP A 324 1.56 -17.83 24.31
CA ASP A 324 2.09 -18.91 23.47
C ASP A 324 3.62 -18.94 23.58
N THR A 325 4.11 -20.00 24.23
CA THR A 325 5.53 -20.28 24.47
C THR A 325 5.99 -21.53 23.73
N SER A 326 5.19 -22.04 22.79
CA SER A 326 5.45 -23.30 22.11
C SER A 326 6.73 -23.30 21.26
N GLU A 327 7.19 -22.12 20.85
CA GLU A 327 8.41 -21.90 20.07
C GLU A 327 9.65 -21.59 20.94
N TYR A 328 9.53 -21.61 22.26
CA TYR A 328 10.68 -21.47 23.16
C TYR A 328 11.65 -22.67 23.00
N PRO A 329 12.96 -22.46 23.24
CA PRO A 329 13.92 -23.57 23.38
C PRO A 329 13.49 -24.56 24.47
N THR A 330 13.75 -25.85 24.26
CA THR A 330 13.40 -26.90 25.25
C THR A 330 14.15 -26.74 26.56
N ASP A 331 15.36 -26.19 26.48
CA ASP A 331 16.32 -25.93 27.54
C ASP A 331 16.43 -24.43 27.85
N ASN A 332 15.33 -23.68 27.65
CA ASN A 332 15.34 -22.25 27.95
C ASN A 332 15.73 -21.98 29.42
N THR A 333 16.56 -20.97 29.62
CA THR A 333 17.19 -20.61 30.90
C THR A 333 16.17 -20.28 32.00
N TYR A 334 14.94 -19.93 31.64
CA TYR A 334 13.86 -19.55 32.53
C TYR A 334 13.01 -20.75 33.01
N GLY A 335 13.21 -21.93 32.43
CA GLY A 335 12.40 -23.12 32.70
C GLY A 335 10.91 -22.91 32.42
N ILE A 336 10.58 -22.14 31.37
CA ILE A 336 9.21 -21.92 30.90
C ILE A 336 8.76 -23.15 30.09
N PRO A 337 7.58 -23.73 30.40
CA PRO A 337 7.05 -24.85 29.63
C PRO A 337 6.56 -24.39 28.25
N ARG A 338 6.74 -25.22 27.22
CA ARG A 338 6.27 -24.96 25.85
C ARG A 338 4.78 -25.29 25.73
N LYS A 339 3.90 -24.28 25.67
CA LYS A 339 2.43 -24.45 25.61
C LYS A 339 1.78 -23.55 24.56
N ASN A 340 0.51 -23.83 24.27
CA ASN A 340 -0.42 -22.98 23.52
C ASN A 340 -0.11 -22.72 22.03
N LYS A 341 0.60 -23.65 21.36
CA LYS A 341 0.97 -23.56 19.95
C LYS A 341 -0.20 -23.13 19.05
N LYS A 342 -0.13 -21.91 18.52
CA LYS A 342 -1.10 -21.33 17.58
C LYS A 342 -2.54 -21.25 18.13
N VAL A 343 -2.74 -21.35 19.44
CA VAL A 343 -4.07 -21.21 20.06
C VAL A 343 -4.55 -19.78 19.88
N LEU A 344 -5.79 -19.63 19.37
CA LEU A 344 -6.36 -18.34 19.00
C LEU A 344 -6.35 -17.34 20.17
N GLY A 345 -5.87 -16.13 19.90
CA GLY A 345 -5.89 -15.01 20.83
C GLY A 345 -4.89 -15.09 22.00
N LYS A 346 -4.01 -16.10 22.03
CA LYS A 346 -2.89 -16.13 22.97
C LYS A 346 -1.77 -15.20 22.51
N MET A 347 -1.12 -14.54 23.45
CA MET A 347 -0.01 -13.62 23.17
C MET A 347 1.27 -14.42 23.03
N LYS A 348 1.76 -14.54 21.80
CA LYS A 348 3.03 -15.19 21.49
C LYS A 348 4.18 -14.21 21.77
N ASP A 349 5.21 -14.66 22.47
CA ASP A 349 6.48 -13.92 22.49
C ASP A 349 7.24 -14.15 21.18
N GLU A 350 7.36 -13.09 20.39
CA GLU A 350 7.97 -13.12 19.06
C GLU A 350 9.50 -13.30 19.10
N ASN A 351 10.14 -13.06 20.25
CA ASN A 351 11.56 -13.29 20.42
C ASN A 351 11.88 -14.68 21.01
N CYS A 352 10.86 -15.49 21.30
CA CYS A 352 11.00 -16.86 21.80
C CYS A 352 11.94 -16.98 23.02
N GLY A 353 11.84 -16.05 23.97
CA GLY A 353 12.67 -16.00 25.18
C GLY A 353 13.99 -15.24 25.03
N LYS A 354 14.39 -14.83 23.81
CA LYS A 354 15.60 -14.01 23.63
C LYS A 354 15.36 -12.57 24.09
N VAL A 355 16.33 -11.99 24.80
CA VAL A 355 16.17 -10.66 25.38
C VAL A 355 16.28 -9.59 24.28
N MET A 356 15.28 -8.72 24.15
CA MET A 356 15.39 -7.51 23.34
C MET A 356 16.20 -6.46 24.12
N THR A 357 17.31 -6.00 23.54
CA THR A 357 18.28 -5.12 24.22
C THR A 357 17.99 -3.64 24.00
N GLU A 358 17.46 -3.28 22.82
CA GLU A 358 17.25 -1.89 22.45
C GLU A 358 16.16 -1.75 21.38
N PHE A 359 15.29 -0.75 21.53
CA PHE A 359 14.20 -0.44 20.62
C PHE A 359 14.26 1.04 20.19
N ILE A 360 14.04 1.28 18.89
CA ILE A 360 13.89 2.62 18.31
C ILE A 360 12.66 2.62 17.39
N GLY A 361 11.68 3.48 17.68
CA GLY A 361 10.50 3.70 16.87
C GLY A 361 10.42 5.14 16.36
N LEU A 362 10.29 5.33 15.05
CA LEU A 362 10.17 6.67 14.48
C LEU A 362 8.71 7.07 14.30
N ARG A 363 7.87 6.14 13.85
CA ARG A 363 6.41 6.28 13.65
C ARG A 363 5.79 4.91 13.36
N SER A 364 4.47 4.87 13.18
CA SER A 364 3.75 3.67 12.72
C SER A 364 4.44 3.01 11.51
N LYS A 365 4.77 1.71 11.66
CA LYS A 365 5.42 0.84 10.66
C LYS A 365 6.83 1.29 10.23
N MET A 366 7.51 2.03 11.10
CA MET A 366 8.88 2.51 10.94
C MET A 366 9.63 2.40 12.28
N TYR A 367 10.30 1.27 12.50
CA TYR A 367 10.99 0.97 13.76
C TYR A 367 12.10 -0.07 13.56
N SER A 368 12.99 -0.17 14.54
CA SER A 368 14.06 -1.16 14.59
C SER A 368 14.35 -1.56 16.02
N PHE A 369 14.76 -2.81 16.23
CA PHE A 369 15.18 -3.29 17.55
C PHE A 369 16.26 -4.35 17.44
N LYS A 370 17.03 -4.50 18.53
CA LYS A 370 18.08 -5.50 18.68
C LYS A 370 17.66 -6.56 19.67
N VAL A 371 18.00 -7.80 19.36
CA VAL A 371 17.83 -8.97 20.23
C VAL A 371 19.20 -9.56 20.53
N GLU A 372 19.34 -10.22 21.67
CA GLU A 372 20.49 -11.07 22.02
C GLU A 372 20.89 -12.00 20.86
N ASP A 373 22.19 -12.29 20.73
CA ASP A 373 22.81 -12.92 19.56
C ASP A 373 22.81 -12.06 18.27
N CYS A 374 22.86 -10.72 18.42
CA CYS A 374 23.04 -9.74 17.34
C CYS A 374 21.96 -9.75 16.23
N HIS A 375 20.76 -10.25 16.51
CA HIS A 375 19.67 -10.21 15.54
C HIS A 375 19.06 -8.80 15.50
N LEU A 376 19.31 -8.11 14.39
CA LEU A 376 18.77 -6.78 14.10
C LEU A 376 17.48 -6.90 13.29
N ILE A 377 16.35 -6.49 13.87
CA ILE A 377 15.08 -6.38 13.15
C ILE A 377 14.90 -4.93 12.69
N LYS A 378 14.62 -4.75 11.39
CA LYS A 378 14.29 -3.46 10.78
C LYS A 378 12.92 -3.54 10.11
N LYS A 379 12.05 -2.57 10.36
CA LYS A 379 10.72 -2.46 9.75
C LYS A 379 10.56 -1.08 9.15
N LEU A 380 10.35 -1.04 7.83
CA LEU A 380 10.25 0.20 7.07
C LEU A 380 9.24 0.10 5.94
N LYS A 381 8.00 0.55 6.18
CA LYS A 381 6.95 0.50 5.16
C LYS A 381 7.29 1.40 3.97
N GLY A 382 7.19 0.84 2.77
CA GLY A 382 7.35 1.57 1.51
C GLY A 382 8.77 1.62 0.96
N VAL A 383 9.74 0.97 1.63
CA VAL A 383 11.10 0.73 1.15
C VAL A 383 11.27 -0.76 0.87
N LYS A 384 12.00 -1.12 -0.20
CA LYS A 384 12.26 -2.52 -0.54
C LYS A 384 13.10 -3.21 0.53
N LYS A 385 12.81 -4.49 0.78
CA LYS A 385 13.55 -5.34 1.72
C LYS A 385 15.05 -5.34 1.46
N SER A 386 15.47 -5.48 0.20
CA SER A 386 16.89 -5.46 -0.18
C SER A 386 17.60 -4.14 0.13
N THR A 387 16.92 -3.00 -0.08
CA THR A 387 17.44 -1.68 0.30
C THR A 387 17.56 -1.56 1.82
N LEU A 388 16.52 -1.98 2.55
CA LEU A 388 16.51 -1.97 4.00
C LEU A 388 17.63 -2.82 4.60
N GLU A 389 17.87 -4.01 4.05
CA GLU A 389 18.91 -4.93 4.54
C GLU A 389 20.32 -4.40 4.27
N LYS A 390 20.57 -3.86 3.07
CA LYS A 390 21.93 -3.51 2.62
C LYS A 390 22.37 -2.08 2.94
N LYS A 391 21.44 -1.12 3.02
CA LYS A 391 21.78 0.31 3.06
C LYS A 391 21.36 1.04 4.33
N ILE A 392 20.50 0.43 5.14
CA ILE A 392 19.97 1.08 6.34
C ILE A 392 20.39 0.24 7.54
N ASN A 393 21.08 0.86 8.50
CA ASN A 393 21.53 0.23 9.73
C ASN A 393 20.70 0.73 10.94
N PHE A 394 20.93 0.16 12.11
CA PHE A 394 20.21 0.54 13.33
C PHE A 394 20.51 1.98 13.78
N GLU A 395 21.76 2.40 13.61
CA GLU A 395 22.23 3.73 14.01
C GLU A 395 21.58 4.82 13.15
N ASP A 396 21.23 4.54 11.89
CA ASP A 396 20.47 5.46 11.07
C ASP A 396 19.09 5.80 11.68
N TYR A 397 18.44 4.83 12.34
CA TYR A 397 17.20 5.09 13.08
C TYR A 397 17.47 5.97 14.31
N ARG A 398 18.57 5.72 15.04
CA ARG A 398 18.96 6.51 16.20
C ARG A 398 19.24 7.96 15.82
N ARG A 399 20.09 8.16 14.81
CA ARG A 399 20.42 9.48 14.29
C ARG A 399 19.19 10.21 13.79
N CYS A 400 18.33 9.52 13.05
CA CYS A 400 17.04 10.09 12.63
C CYS A 400 16.22 10.57 13.83
N LEU A 401 16.11 9.75 14.90
CA LEU A 401 15.35 10.10 16.10
C LEU A 401 15.95 11.28 16.89
N LEU A 402 17.24 11.23 17.18
CA LEU A 402 17.90 12.18 18.10
C LEU A 402 18.34 13.46 17.38
N GLU A 403 18.89 13.33 16.18
CA GLU A 403 19.46 14.43 15.39
C GLU A 403 18.41 15.06 14.44
N ASP A 404 17.21 14.49 14.32
CA ASP A 404 16.14 14.94 13.40
C ASP A 404 16.58 14.98 11.92
N ILE A 405 17.35 13.98 11.51
CA ILE A 405 17.87 13.87 10.15
C ILE A 405 16.96 12.99 9.29
N ASN A 406 16.62 13.48 8.10
CA ASN A 406 15.95 12.71 7.07
C ASN A 406 16.96 11.85 6.28
N LEU A 407 16.73 10.54 6.21
CA LEU A 407 17.56 9.64 5.41
C LEU A 407 16.90 9.35 4.06
N TYR A 408 17.59 9.63 2.97
CA TYR A 408 17.19 9.24 1.62
C TYR A 408 17.93 7.99 1.19
N SER A 409 17.24 7.06 0.51
CA SER A 409 17.86 5.84 -0.01
C SER A 409 17.38 5.53 -1.41
N SER A 410 18.33 5.18 -2.28
CA SER A 410 18.02 4.71 -3.63
C SER A 410 17.57 3.25 -3.63
N MET A 411 16.47 2.98 -4.34
CA MET A 411 15.95 1.63 -4.56
C MET A 411 15.61 1.41 -6.03
N ASN A 412 15.93 0.21 -6.51
CA ASN A 412 15.66 -0.18 -7.90
C ASN A 412 14.33 -0.94 -7.95
N LEU A 413 13.45 -0.55 -8.85
CA LEU A 413 12.12 -1.09 -9.06
C LEU A 413 12.00 -1.62 -10.48
N ILE A 414 11.20 -2.65 -10.66
CA ILE A 414 10.67 -2.99 -11.98
C ILE A 414 9.29 -2.36 -12.05
N ARG A 415 9.05 -1.52 -13.05
CA ARG A 415 7.76 -0.85 -13.27
C ARG A 415 7.32 -1.13 -14.69
N SER A 416 6.09 -1.60 -14.84
CA SER A 416 5.45 -1.62 -16.16
C SER A 416 4.83 -0.24 -16.42
N VAL A 417 5.17 0.36 -17.55
CA VAL A 417 4.52 1.56 -18.09
C VAL A 417 4.09 1.20 -19.50
N ASN A 418 2.80 1.25 -19.79
CA ASN A 418 2.23 0.88 -21.09
C ASN A 418 2.67 -0.52 -21.58
N HIS A 419 2.71 -1.51 -20.68
CA HIS A 419 3.20 -2.87 -20.92
C HIS A 419 4.69 -3.02 -21.20
N ASP A 420 5.44 -1.93 -21.33
CA ASP A 420 6.90 -1.97 -21.36
C ASP A 420 7.45 -2.05 -19.94
N ILE A 421 8.40 -2.95 -19.75
CA ILE A 421 9.02 -3.20 -18.44
C ILE A 421 10.28 -2.37 -18.33
N TYR A 422 10.27 -1.42 -17.40
CA TYR A 422 11.42 -0.57 -17.08
C TYR A 422 12.05 -0.98 -15.76
N THR A 423 13.38 -0.92 -15.72
CA THR A 423 14.08 -0.85 -14.44
C THR A 423 14.25 0.63 -14.07
N VAL A 424 13.67 1.03 -12.95
CA VAL A 424 13.65 2.42 -12.48
C VAL A 424 14.38 2.52 -11.15
N THR A 425 15.34 3.43 -11.05
CA THR A 425 15.95 3.81 -9.77
C THR A 425 15.18 4.98 -9.19
N LEU A 426 14.63 4.82 -7.98
CA LEU A 426 14.02 5.92 -7.24
C LEU A 426 14.87 6.28 -6.04
N ASN A 427 15.11 7.57 -5.82
CA ASN A 427 15.58 8.07 -4.55
C ASN A 427 14.37 8.41 -3.67
N LYS A 428 14.23 7.74 -2.53
CA LYS A 428 13.06 7.87 -1.66
C LYS A 428 13.48 8.30 -0.27
N LEU A 429 12.70 9.19 0.35
CA LEU A 429 12.78 9.46 1.78
C LEU A 429 12.50 8.14 2.54
N ALA A 430 13.56 7.55 3.08
CA ALA A 430 13.54 6.27 3.75
C ALA A 430 13.16 6.44 5.22
N LEU A 431 13.93 7.22 6.00
CA LEU A 431 13.67 7.48 7.41
C LEU A 431 13.36 8.96 7.64
N SER A 432 12.41 9.23 8.52
CA SER A 432 12.08 10.56 9.03
C SER A 432 11.50 10.43 10.43
N ALA A 433 11.86 11.37 11.31
CA ALA A 433 11.37 11.42 12.68
C ALA A 433 9.99 12.06 12.82
N HIS A 434 9.39 12.53 11.72
CA HIS A 434 8.06 13.14 11.77
C HIS A 434 6.96 12.08 12.00
N ASP A 435 6.28 12.16 13.15
CA ASP A 435 5.06 11.40 13.44
C ASP A 435 3.84 12.34 13.45
N GLU A 436 2.88 12.05 12.59
CA GLU A 436 1.65 12.83 12.40
C GLU A 436 0.56 12.45 13.42
N LYS A 437 0.71 11.30 14.10
CA LYS A 437 -0.37 10.72 14.92
C LYS A 437 -0.31 11.11 16.40
N TRP A 438 0.82 11.66 16.85
CA TRP A 438 1.12 11.93 18.25
C TRP A 438 1.73 13.31 18.43
N TYR A 439 1.54 13.90 19.60
CA TYR A 439 2.29 15.08 20.01
C TYR A 439 3.68 14.66 20.52
N LEU A 440 4.74 15.19 19.92
CA LEU A 440 6.12 14.91 20.31
C LEU A 440 6.57 15.86 21.43
N LEU A 441 7.11 15.32 22.52
CA LEU A 441 7.72 16.15 23.58
C LEU A 441 9.13 16.60 23.17
N ASN A 442 9.66 17.60 23.88
CA ASN A 442 10.97 18.21 23.60
C ASN A 442 12.14 17.21 23.57
N ASN A 443 12.05 16.11 24.32
CA ASN A 443 13.07 15.07 24.33
C ASN A 443 13.02 14.13 23.11
N LYS A 444 12.06 14.34 22.17
CA LYS A 444 11.80 13.57 20.94
C LYS A 444 11.46 12.09 21.14
N ILE A 445 11.57 11.57 22.36
CA ILE A 445 11.40 10.17 22.73
C ILE A 445 9.97 9.94 23.21
N ASN A 446 9.55 10.77 24.18
CA ASN A 446 8.22 10.69 24.76
C ASN A 446 7.21 11.37 23.84
N THR A 447 6.02 10.79 23.77
CA THR A 447 4.88 11.35 23.06
C THR A 447 3.68 11.45 23.98
N LEU A 448 2.71 12.27 23.59
CA LEU A 448 1.38 12.33 24.19
C LEU A 448 0.33 12.08 23.11
N ALA A 449 -0.72 11.34 23.46
CA ALA A 449 -1.86 11.17 22.59
C ALA A 449 -2.53 12.52 22.32
N LEU A 450 -3.01 12.73 21.10
CA LEU A 450 -3.74 13.97 20.78
C LEU A 450 -4.97 14.10 21.68
N GLY A 451 -5.17 15.27 22.28
CA GLY A 451 -6.22 15.53 23.27
C GLY A 451 -5.80 15.36 24.73
N HIS A 452 -4.55 14.96 25.01
CA HIS A 452 -4.04 14.92 26.37
C HIS A 452 -4.02 16.31 27.02
N TYR A 453 -4.41 16.41 28.29
CA TYR A 453 -4.59 17.70 28.99
C TYR A 453 -3.24 18.46 29.08
N SER A 454 -2.14 17.74 29.29
CA SER A 454 -0.78 18.30 29.35
C SER A 454 -0.31 18.98 28.05
N ILE A 455 -0.92 18.72 26.90
CA ILE A 455 -0.52 19.39 25.64
C ILE A 455 -0.75 20.90 25.74
N ASN A 456 -1.88 21.32 26.33
CA ASN A 456 -2.19 22.73 26.51
C ASN A 456 -1.18 23.40 27.46
N CYS A 457 -0.78 22.69 28.52
CA CYS A 457 0.27 23.14 29.44
C CYS A 457 1.64 23.27 28.76
N GLU A 458 2.01 22.33 27.89
CA GLU A 458 3.26 22.39 27.11
C GLU A 458 3.27 23.55 26.12
N GLN A 459 2.14 23.79 25.43
CA GLN A 459 1.99 24.93 24.51
C GLN A 459 2.09 26.28 25.25
N SER A 460 1.56 26.38 26.47
CA SER A 460 1.66 27.61 27.28
C SER A 460 3.08 27.92 27.80
N LYS A 461 3.95 26.91 27.90
CA LYS A 461 5.35 27.05 28.36
C LYS A 461 6.32 27.41 27.23
N ASN A 462 5.88 27.36 25.97
CA ASN A 462 6.74 27.57 24.80
C ASN A 462 6.00 28.43 23.74
N PRO A 463 5.94 29.77 23.92
CA PRO A 463 5.15 30.66 23.09
C PRO A 463 5.62 30.75 21.63
N ASP A 464 6.84 30.32 21.30
CA ASP A 464 7.36 30.26 19.92
C ASP A 464 6.62 29.23 19.03
N ILE A 465 5.72 28.42 19.61
CA ILE A 465 4.84 27.49 18.87
C ILE A 465 3.50 28.16 18.52
N MET A 466 3.10 29.25 19.19
CA MET A 466 1.81 29.94 18.95
C MET A 466 1.70 30.53 17.54
N GLU A 467 2.81 30.95 16.92
CA GLU A 467 2.80 31.59 15.59
C GLU A 467 2.37 30.64 14.44
N THR A 468 2.28 29.33 14.67
CA THR A 468 1.94 28.37 13.60
C THR A 468 0.49 27.86 13.61
N VAL A 469 -0.26 28.08 14.70
CA VAL A 469 -1.59 27.48 14.89
C VAL A 469 -2.71 28.53 14.69
N ASP A 470 -2.58 29.74 15.23
CA ASP A 470 -3.68 30.72 15.23
C ASP A 470 -3.79 31.54 13.93
N THR A 471 -2.69 31.86 13.25
CA THR A 471 -2.72 32.61 11.97
C THR A 471 -3.16 31.78 10.76
N LYS A 472 -3.42 30.47 10.93
CA LYS A 472 -3.87 29.57 9.86
C LYS A 472 -5.35 29.19 9.94
N GLN A 473 -6.11 29.62 10.96
CA GLN A 473 -7.57 29.37 10.95
C GLN A 473 -8.34 30.40 10.10
N GLU A 474 -7.85 31.63 9.93
CA GLU A 474 -8.59 32.68 9.23
C GLU A 474 -8.27 32.83 7.73
N ASN A 475 -7.14 32.30 7.24
CA ASN A 475 -6.73 32.47 5.83
C ASN A 475 -7.07 31.29 4.88
N TYR A 476 -7.76 30.25 5.35
CA TYR A 476 -8.03 29.04 4.52
C TYR A 476 -9.36 29.05 3.76
N GLN A 477 -10.13 30.14 3.77
CA GLN A 477 -11.33 30.26 2.93
C GLN A 477 -11.07 30.81 1.53
N ASN A 478 -9.87 31.33 1.22
CA ASN A 478 -9.59 31.89 -0.11
C ASN A 478 -8.20 31.49 -0.60
N GLN A 479 -8.10 30.38 -1.33
CA GLN A 479 -7.26 30.18 -2.52
C GLN A 479 -7.21 28.69 -2.90
N SER A 480 -8.11 28.35 -3.81
CA SER A 480 -7.97 27.22 -4.72
C SER A 480 -6.83 27.46 -5.71
N THR A 481 -6.19 26.35 -6.10
CA THR A 481 -5.07 26.18 -7.06
C THR A 481 -3.68 26.45 -6.53
N ASP A 482 -2.97 25.38 -6.14
CA ASP A 482 -1.59 25.20 -6.58
C ASP A 482 -1.15 23.72 -6.60
N LYS A 483 -0.58 23.35 -7.74
CA LYS A 483 -0.03 22.03 -8.07
C LYS A 483 1.30 21.86 -7.32
N VAL A 484 1.41 20.81 -6.51
CA VAL A 484 2.70 20.41 -5.93
C VAL A 484 3.55 19.77 -7.00
N ASP A 485 4.66 20.43 -7.32
CA ASP A 485 5.72 19.96 -8.19
C ASP A 485 6.25 18.59 -7.76
N LYS A 486 6.16 17.64 -8.69
CA LYS A 486 6.86 16.36 -8.62
C LYS A 486 8.19 16.52 -9.35
N THR A 487 9.24 16.96 -8.67
CA THR A 487 10.61 16.80 -9.18
C THR A 487 11.07 15.35 -8.94
N ASN A 488 10.57 14.44 -9.79
CA ASN A 488 11.21 13.14 -10.00
C ASN A 488 12.33 13.34 -11.02
N THR A 489 13.58 13.44 -10.57
CA THR A 489 14.72 13.40 -11.48
C THR A 489 14.86 11.97 -12.03
N ILE A 490 14.40 11.76 -13.26
CA ILE A 490 14.65 10.54 -14.03
C ILE A 490 16.06 10.67 -14.62
N THR A 491 17.05 10.03 -14.00
CA THR A 491 18.35 9.84 -14.66
C THR A 491 18.25 8.61 -15.56
N SER A 492 18.00 8.85 -16.85
CA SER A 492 18.21 7.85 -17.90
C SER A 492 19.72 7.66 -18.08
N ILE A 493 20.23 6.47 -17.78
CA ILE A 493 21.56 6.07 -18.24
C ILE A 493 21.37 5.56 -19.67
N SER A 494 21.67 6.42 -20.64
CA SER A 494 21.81 6.03 -22.04
C SER A 494 23.08 5.16 -22.21
N PRO A 495 23.08 4.15 -23.10
CA PRO A 495 24.31 3.50 -23.53
C PRO A 495 25.23 4.53 -24.20
N LYS A 496 26.53 4.41 -23.95
CA LYS A 496 27.63 5.31 -24.38
C LYS A 496 27.45 5.87 -25.80
N GLU A 497 27.56 7.19 -25.92
CA GLU A 497 27.72 7.90 -27.19
C GLU A 497 29.04 7.48 -27.87
N HIS A 498 28.95 6.97 -29.09
CA HIS A 498 30.05 7.01 -30.04
C HIS A 498 29.92 8.31 -30.84
N VAL A 499 30.98 9.12 -30.82
CA VAL A 499 31.11 10.36 -31.59
C VAL A 499 31.11 10.00 -33.09
N GLU A 500 30.09 10.45 -33.83
CA GLU A 500 30.05 10.36 -35.30
C GLU A 500 30.50 11.68 -35.93
N THR A 501 31.65 11.61 -36.60
CA THR A 501 32.14 12.59 -37.56
C THR A 501 31.32 12.51 -38.86
N ARG A 502 30.79 13.65 -39.34
CA ARG A 502 30.21 13.77 -40.69
C ARG A 502 31.26 13.44 -41.76
N PRO A 503 31.02 12.51 -42.70
CA PRO A 503 31.82 12.42 -43.91
C PRO A 503 31.48 13.56 -44.87
N LYS A 504 32.52 14.11 -45.49
CA LYS A 504 32.47 15.10 -46.56
C LYS A 504 31.89 14.49 -47.85
N ASP A 505 31.33 15.36 -48.68
CA ASP A 505 30.78 15.09 -50.00
C ASP A 505 31.67 14.18 -50.88
N GLY A 506 31.04 13.26 -51.62
CA GLY A 506 31.63 12.71 -52.85
C GLY A 506 32.03 11.23 -52.91
N ALA A 507 31.69 10.38 -51.94
CA ALA A 507 32.01 8.95 -52.02
C ALA A 507 30.83 8.09 -51.54
N ASN A 508 30.00 7.55 -52.46
CA ASN A 508 29.21 6.30 -52.31
C ASN A 508 28.14 6.09 -53.42
N ALA A 509 28.48 6.32 -54.69
CA ALA A 509 27.60 5.94 -55.83
C ALA A 509 28.13 4.75 -56.66
N GLU A 510 29.45 4.50 -56.66
CA GLU A 510 30.10 3.66 -57.69
C GLU A 510 29.85 2.15 -57.63
N GLY A 511 29.11 1.61 -56.64
CA GLY A 511 28.78 0.17 -56.58
C GLY A 511 27.28 -0.16 -56.68
N ILE A 512 26.39 0.79 -56.37
CA ILE A 512 24.94 0.51 -56.27
C ILE A 512 24.23 0.66 -57.62
N GLU A 513 24.72 1.53 -58.49
CA GLU A 513 24.14 1.74 -59.82
C GLU A 513 24.19 0.50 -60.72
N GLU A 514 25.24 -0.32 -60.59
CA GLU A 514 25.43 -1.56 -61.33
C GLU A 514 24.48 -2.66 -60.84
N GLU A 515 24.36 -2.84 -59.51
CA GLU A 515 23.45 -3.82 -58.90
C GLU A 515 21.97 -3.48 -59.16
N ILE A 516 21.63 -2.19 -59.20
CA ILE A 516 20.26 -1.73 -59.44
C ILE A 516 19.79 -1.93 -60.89
N GLY A 517 20.73 -1.91 -61.86
CA GLY A 517 20.45 -2.11 -63.28
C GLY A 517 19.79 -3.46 -63.62
N ASN A 518 19.97 -4.48 -62.76
CA ASN A 518 19.46 -5.84 -62.96
C ASN A 518 18.16 -6.14 -62.18
N ILE A 519 17.64 -5.17 -61.43
CA ILE A 519 16.47 -5.37 -60.56
C ILE A 519 15.16 -5.49 -61.35
N ALA A 520 14.98 -4.76 -62.45
CA ALA A 520 13.71 -4.72 -63.17
C ALA A 520 13.74 -5.51 -64.49
N PRO A 521 12.75 -6.38 -64.76
CA PRO A 521 12.68 -7.11 -66.04
C PRO A 521 12.20 -6.22 -67.21
N GLY A 522 12.75 -6.45 -68.41
CA GLY A 522 12.23 -5.93 -69.69
C GLY A 522 11.99 -4.41 -69.75
N LYS A 523 10.79 -4.01 -70.20
CA LYS A 523 10.35 -2.63 -70.51
C LYS A 523 10.46 -1.58 -69.39
N TYR A 524 10.89 -1.97 -68.18
CA TYR A 524 11.01 -1.09 -67.00
C TYR A 524 12.44 -1.00 -66.44
N LYS A 525 13.47 -1.46 -67.17
CA LYS A 525 14.88 -1.43 -66.76
C LYS A 525 15.38 -0.04 -66.29
N ASN A 526 14.81 1.03 -66.81
CA ASN A 526 15.23 2.40 -66.47
C ASN A 526 14.56 2.95 -65.20
N ILE A 527 13.57 2.25 -64.62
CA ILE A 527 12.82 2.74 -63.45
C ILE A 527 13.65 2.69 -62.17
N PRO A 528 14.35 1.59 -61.82
CA PRO A 528 15.17 1.55 -60.61
C PRO A 528 16.22 2.67 -60.53
N LYS A 529 16.83 3.05 -61.68
CA LYS A 529 17.73 4.21 -61.77
C LYS A 529 17.02 5.54 -61.47
N LYS A 530 15.79 5.74 -61.96
CA LYS A 530 14.99 6.94 -61.64
C LYS A 530 14.64 7.02 -60.15
N ILE A 531 14.39 5.88 -59.50
CA ILE A 531 14.13 5.81 -58.06
C ILE A 531 15.41 6.19 -57.29
N LEU A 532 16.55 5.63 -57.67
CA LEU A 532 17.84 5.95 -57.04
C LEU A 532 18.16 7.45 -57.16
N ASN A 533 18.02 8.03 -58.35
CA ASN A 533 18.25 9.46 -58.56
C ASN A 533 17.32 10.34 -57.73
N PHE A 534 16.05 9.94 -57.55
CA PHE A 534 15.12 10.66 -56.67
C PHE A 534 15.60 10.64 -55.21
N ILE A 535 16.09 9.51 -54.73
CA ILE A 535 16.60 9.38 -53.36
C ILE A 535 17.86 10.26 -53.21
N GLN A 536 18.76 10.24 -54.21
CA GLN A 536 19.96 11.07 -54.21
C GLN A 536 19.64 12.58 -54.21
N GLN A 537 18.59 13.00 -54.91
CA GLN A 537 18.13 14.39 -54.87
C GLN A 537 17.60 14.82 -53.49
N ASN A 538 17.36 13.88 -52.56
CA ASN A 538 16.84 14.11 -51.22
C ASN A 538 17.82 13.67 -50.11
N HIS A 539 19.14 13.68 -50.39
CA HIS A 539 20.21 13.24 -49.47
C HIS A 539 20.22 13.90 -48.07
N GLY A 540 19.53 15.01 -47.85
CA GLY A 540 19.39 15.63 -46.53
C GLY A 540 18.43 14.91 -45.57
N GLU A 541 17.50 14.10 -46.10
CA GLU A 541 16.46 13.42 -45.31
C GLU A 541 16.48 11.91 -45.50
N ILE A 542 16.99 11.44 -46.64
CA ILE A 542 17.11 10.02 -46.94
C ILE A 542 18.38 9.71 -47.74
N TYR A 543 19.19 8.83 -47.18
CA TYR A 543 20.43 8.37 -47.79
C TYR A 543 20.80 6.99 -47.22
N TRP A 544 21.99 6.49 -47.49
CA TRP A 544 22.41 5.17 -47.02
C TRP A 544 23.88 5.15 -46.60
N THR A 545 24.22 4.19 -45.74
CA THR A 545 25.60 3.89 -45.32
C THR A 545 26.38 3.20 -46.44
N PRO A 546 27.73 3.16 -46.38
CA PRO A 546 28.53 2.32 -47.30
C PRO A 546 28.04 0.87 -47.36
N ASP A 547 27.52 0.33 -46.24
CA ASP A 547 26.97 -1.02 -46.13
C ASP A 547 25.52 -1.16 -46.63
N LYS A 548 25.00 -0.15 -47.36
CA LYS A 548 23.66 -0.09 -47.96
C LYS A 548 22.51 0.03 -46.96
N GLU A 549 22.77 0.31 -45.69
CA GLU A 549 21.71 0.53 -44.68
C GLU A 549 21.06 1.90 -44.86
N LEU A 550 19.74 1.96 -44.70
CA LEU A 550 18.94 3.17 -44.83
C LEU A 550 19.20 4.14 -43.68
N ILE A 551 19.38 5.41 -44.00
CA ILE A 551 19.38 6.52 -43.05
C ILE A 551 18.19 7.43 -43.35
N VAL A 552 17.39 7.71 -42.33
CA VAL A 552 16.25 8.66 -42.41
C VAL A 552 16.41 9.72 -41.34
N ASP A 553 16.35 11.00 -41.74
CA ASP A 553 16.47 12.16 -40.85
C ASP A 553 17.67 12.07 -39.89
N GLY A 554 18.81 11.59 -40.40
CA GLY A 554 20.07 11.44 -39.67
C GLY A 554 20.18 10.18 -38.78
N LYS A 555 19.18 9.29 -38.76
CA LYS A 555 19.19 8.05 -37.97
C LYS A 555 19.35 6.82 -38.86
N ILE A 556 20.34 5.97 -38.55
CA ILE A 556 20.55 4.68 -39.23
C ILE A 556 19.46 3.69 -38.81
N ILE A 557 18.75 3.15 -39.79
CA ILE A 557 17.79 2.05 -39.60
C ILE A 557 18.56 0.74 -39.83
N ARG A 558 19.04 0.13 -38.74
CA ARG A 558 19.89 -1.07 -38.79
C ARG A 558 19.21 -2.26 -39.46
N ASN A 559 20.02 -3.12 -40.08
CA ASN A 559 19.62 -4.35 -40.79
C ASN A 559 18.70 -4.08 -42.00
N THR A 560 18.72 -2.87 -42.54
CA THR A 560 18.01 -2.53 -43.77
C THR A 560 18.96 -2.61 -44.96
N ASN A 561 18.39 -2.66 -46.16
CA ASN A 561 19.20 -2.63 -47.37
C ASN A 561 18.46 -1.85 -48.46
N ILE A 562 19.05 -0.76 -48.92
CA ILE A 562 18.45 0.18 -49.89
C ILE A 562 18.06 -0.51 -51.20
N ILE A 563 18.82 -1.51 -51.63
CA ILE A 563 18.55 -2.28 -52.85
C ILE A 563 17.30 -3.15 -52.68
N ASN A 564 17.10 -3.76 -51.51
CA ASN A 564 15.90 -4.51 -51.20
C ASN A 564 14.65 -3.61 -51.12
N LEU A 565 14.79 -2.41 -50.57
CA LEU A 565 13.73 -1.40 -50.51
C LEU A 565 13.30 -0.94 -51.91
N ILE A 566 14.27 -0.60 -52.78
CA ILE A 566 14.01 -0.23 -54.18
C ILE A 566 13.42 -1.41 -54.96
N THR A 567 13.94 -2.63 -54.74
CA THR A 567 13.40 -3.84 -55.37
C THR A 567 11.94 -4.07 -55.00
N HIS A 568 11.55 -3.78 -53.76
CA HIS A 568 10.17 -3.92 -53.31
C HIS A 568 9.22 -2.91 -53.96
N LEU A 569 9.68 -1.74 -54.41
CA LEU A 569 8.84 -0.81 -55.19
C LEU A 569 8.58 -1.28 -56.61
N VAL A 570 9.50 -2.06 -57.18
CA VAL A 570 9.50 -2.39 -58.62
C VAL A 570 9.04 -3.82 -58.92
N ARG A 571 9.35 -4.80 -58.05
CA ARG A 571 8.90 -6.19 -58.19
C ARG A 571 7.66 -6.46 -57.36
N ASP A 572 6.77 -7.31 -57.86
CA ASP A 572 5.57 -7.78 -57.16
C ASP A 572 5.94 -8.70 -55.98
N ARG A 573 6.45 -8.11 -54.90
CA ARG A 573 6.75 -8.79 -53.63
C ARG A 573 5.68 -8.41 -52.62
N GLU A 574 5.03 -9.42 -52.04
CA GLU A 574 4.00 -9.22 -51.00
C GLU A 574 4.63 -8.88 -49.64
N LYS A 575 5.72 -9.56 -49.27
CA LYS A 575 6.41 -9.34 -48.00
C LYS A 575 7.23 -8.05 -48.02
N LYS A 576 6.93 -7.13 -47.11
CA LYS A 576 7.66 -5.87 -46.93
C LYS A 576 9.08 -6.13 -46.38
N PRO A 577 10.13 -5.56 -46.97
CA PRO A 577 11.47 -5.58 -46.39
C PRO A 577 11.53 -4.73 -45.10
N LEU A 578 12.47 -5.06 -44.23
CA LEU A 578 12.75 -4.29 -43.02
C LEU A 578 13.06 -2.82 -43.37
N GLY A 579 12.52 -1.90 -42.59
CA GLY A 579 12.69 -0.46 -42.80
C GLY A 579 11.80 0.15 -43.89
N PHE A 580 10.95 -0.63 -44.57
CA PHE A 580 10.11 -0.11 -45.66
C PHE A 580 9.10 0.94 -45.21
N GLU A 581 8.64 0.91 -43.96
CA GLU A 581 7.66 1.89 -43.45
C GLU A 581 8.28 3.28 -43.30
N PHE A 582 9.46 3.37 -42.69
CA PHE A 582 10.26 4.60 -42.64
C PHE A 582 10.62 5.11 -44.04
N PHE A 583 11.07 4.20 -44.92
CA PHE A 583 11.35 4.52 -46.32
C PHE A 583 10.12 5.11 -47.03
N ASN A 584 8.95 4.50 -46.86
CA ASN A 584 7.71 4.92 -47.51
C ASN A 584 7.16 6.24 -46.94
N GLU A 585 7.35 6.53 -45.64
CA GLU A 585 6.97 7.83 -45.08
C GLU A 585 7.73 8.98 -45.72
N VAL A 586 9.05 8.83 -45.94
CA VAL A 586 9.84 9.86 -46.63
C VAL A 586 9.38 10.03 -48.08
N LEU A 587 9.12 8.93 -48.78
CA LEU A 587 8.60 8.98 -50.15
C LEU A 587 7.25 9.70 -50.23
N LYS A 588 6.36 9.49 -49.24
CA LYS A 588 5.09 10.23 -49.13
C LYS A 588 5.32 11.71 -48.86
N ARG A 589 6.21 12.04 -47.90
CA ARG A 589 6.56 13.42 -47.53
C ARG A 589 7.13 14.21 -48.72
N LYS A 590 7.86 13.54 -49.62
CA LYS A 590 8.51 14.14 -50.80
C LYS A 590 7.72 14.01 -52.10
N ASN A 591 6.43 13.67 -52.05
CA ASN A 591 5.57 13.54 -53.23
C ASN A 591 6.17 12.61 -54.31
N PHE A 592 6.67 11.45 -53.88
CA PHE A 592 7.30 10.49 -54.77
C PHE A 592 6.37 10.08 -55.93
N PRO A 593 6.84 10.10 -57.20
CA PRO A 593 5.97 9.81 -58.34
C PRO A 593 5.40 8.40 -58.29
N SER A 594 4.07 8.29 -58.19
CA SER A 594 3.36 7.00 -58.18
C SER A 594 3.59 6.17 -59.46
N SER A 595 3.96 6.84 -60.55
CA SER A 595 4.35 6.21 -61.83
C SER A 595 5.60 5.34 -61.71
N TYR A 596 6.46 5.55 -60.70
CA TYR A 596 7.67 4.77 -60.46
C TYR A 596 7.42 3.48 -59.66
N ILE A 597 6.25 3.36 -59.02
CA ILE A 597 5.86 2.17 -58.26
C ILE A 597 5.23 1.16 -59.21
N LYS A 598 5.88 0.00 -59.38
CA LYS A 598 5.39 -1.08 -60.26
C LYS A 598 4.87 -2.29 -59.49
N ASN A 599 5.20 -2.43 -58.21
CA ASN A 599 4.64 -3.44 -57.33
C ASN A 599 3.13 -3.26 -57.16
N LYS A 600 2.35 -4.25 -57.60
CA LYS A 600 0.88 -4.25 -57.55
C LYS A 600 0.32 -4.25 -56.12
N TYR A 601 1.01 -4.86 -55.16
CA TYR A 601 0.60 -4.90 -53.76
C TYR A 601 0.72 -3.54 -53.05
N LEU A 602 1.52 -2.61 -53.60
CA LEU A 602 1.70 -1.26 -53.08
C LEU A 602 0.75 -0.25 -53.75
N LYS A 603 0.35 -0.48 -55.00
CA LYS A 603 -0.57 0.40 -55.72
C LYS A 603 -1.95 0.53 -55.07
N THR A 604 -2.39 -0.47 -54.30
CA THR A 604 -3.68 -0.48 -53.59
C THR A 604 -3.62 0.08 -52.16
N LYS A 605 -2.43 0.31 -51.58
CA LYS A 605 -2.28 0.70 -50.15
C LYS A 605 -1.63 2.06 -49.90
N ILE A 606 -1.16 2.77 -50.93
CA ILE A 606 -0.44 4.05 -50.76
C ILE A 606 -1.38 5.26 -50.63
N LEU A 607 -2.65 5.13 -50.98
CA LEU A 607 -3.69 6.15 -50.73
C LEU A 607 -4.50 5.73 -49.50
N TYR A 608 -4.68 6.64 -48.54
CA TYR A 608 -5.50 6.55 -47.33
C TYR A 608 -4.90 5.87 -46.09
N ALA A 609 -4.05 6.61 -45.38
CA ALA A 609 -4.07 6.62 -43.92
C ALA A 609 -3.74 8.04 -43.46
N LYS A 610 -4.74 8.79 -42.98
CA LYS A 610 -4.50 9.97 -42.15
C LYS A 610 -4.12 9.48 -40.74
N PRO A 611 -3.15 10.10 -40.06
CA PRO A 611 -2.92 9.84 -38.64
C PRO A 611 -4.19 10.17 -37.84
N LEU A 612 -4.56 9.30 -36.91
CA LEU A 612 -5.74 9.44 -36.06
C LEU A 612 -5.48 10.51 -34.98
N SER A 613 -6.19 11.64 -35.05
CA SER A 613 -6.00 12.86 -34.25
C SER A 613 -6.46 12.78 -32.78
N TRP A 614 -6.75 11.60 -32.23
CA TRP A 614 -7.20 11.47 -30.84
C TRP A 614 -6.05 11.33 -29.83
N ILE A 615 -4.80 11.18 -30.30
CA ILE A 615 -3.62 11.10 -29.42
C ILE A 615 -3.36 12.42 -28.68
N GLU A 616 -3.90 13.55 -29.16
CA GLU A 616 -3.71 14.89 -28.57
C GLU A 616 -4.72 15.27 -27.48
N TYR A 617 -5.82 14.52 -27.31
CA TYR A 617 -6.84 14.77 -26.27
C TYR A 617 -6.73 13.76 -25.18
#